data_AF-A0A1G0JHP2-F1
#
_entry.id   AF-A0A1G0JHP2-F1
#
_cell.length_a   1.000
_cell.length_b   1.000
_cell.length_c   1.000
_cell.angle_alpha   90.00
_cell.angle_beta   90.00
_cell.angle_gamma   90.00
#
_symmetry.space_group_name_H-M   'P 1'
#
loop_
_entity.id
_entity.type
_entity.pdbx_description
1 polymer ?
#
loop_
_entity_poly.entity_id
_entity_poly.type
_entity_poly.pdbx_seq_one_letter_code
_entity_poly.pdbx_strand_id
1 'polypeptide(L)'
;MTAMVLLVSLQGFTSMQSVAQSPTETVAEVTHPIVGTWVINEELSDDPDEQVEAAILAAGGRVERRWFGREEKGRYRGGPEEHELYDRISYDEVLRIDYDEPEFWFGYEDGYQRVFHTDGRTQVVGANDHYSNGARDFSFAAWEGETLLVEARPRDGGFTLETYSLEADNTRLKVELEIKPGNFGAPIIMTRIYDRQPD
;
A
#
# COMPACT_ATOMS: atom_id res chain seq x y z
N MET A 1 44.48 -49.16 -65.17
CA MET A 1 45.48 -48.28 -64.53
C MET A 1 45.78 -47.12 -65.47
N THR A 2 45.09 -45.98 -65.34
CA THR A 2 45.61 -44.64 -65.72
C THR A 2 44.75 -43.59 -65.02
N ALA A 3 45.41 -42.52 -64.56
CA ALA A 3 44.98 -41.50 -63.62
C ALA A 3 44.07 -40.42 -64.23
N MET A 4 43.15 -39.84 -63.45
CA MET A 4 43.19 -38.45 -62.91
C MET A 4 42.71 -37.37 -63.89
N VAL A 5 41.71 -36.57 -63.48
CA VAL A 5 41.78 -35.10 -63.35
C VAL A 5 40.50 -34.58 -62.68
N LEU A 6 40.73 -33.71 -61.70
CA LEU A 6 39.79 -32.96 -60.87
C LEU A 6 39.20 -31.79 -61.67
N LEU A 7 37.91 -31.49 -61.53
CA LEU A 7 37.39 -30.14 -61.79
C LEU A 7 36.40 -29.75 -60.69
N VAL A 8 36.75 -28.68 -59.99
CA VAL A 8 35.93 -27.97 -59.01
C VAL A 8 35.02 -27.01 -59.75
N SER A 9 33.72 -26.97 -59.44
CA SER A 9 32.88 -25.81 -59.75
C SER A 9 32.09 -25.38 -58.51
N LEU A 10 32.42 -24.20 -57.99
CA LEU A 10 31.62 -23.40 -57.07
C LEU A 10 30.43 -22.78 -57.81
N GLN A 11 29.21 -22.97 -57.31
CA GLN A 11 28.06 -22.03 -57.36
C GLN A 11 27.16 -22.43 -56.18
N GLY A 12 26.64 -21.62 -55.26
CA GLY A 12 26.48 -20.18 -55.11
C GLY A 12 25.24 -20.01 -54.23
N PHE A 13 25.40 -19.98 -52.89
CA PHE A 13 24.27 -19.84 -51.95
C PHE A 13 23.80 -18.38 -51.94
N THR A 14 22.60 -18.12 -52.45
CA THR A 14 21.90 -16.84 -52.24
C THR A 14 21.14 -16.95 -50.92
N SER A 15 21.61 -16.25 -49.90
CA SER A 15 20.93 -16.15 -48.60
C SER A 15 19.97 -14.95 -48.65
N MET A 16 18.66 -15.23 -48.66
CA MET A 16 17.66 -14.19 -48.41
C MET A 16 17.57 -13.95 -46.89
N GLN A 17 18.06 -12.80 -46.45
CA GLN A 17 17.85 -12.33 -45.07
C GLN A 17 16.40 -11.85 -44.94
N SER A 18 15.59 -12.62 -44.22
CA SER A 18 14.30 -12.15 -43.69
C SER A 18 14.60 -11.18 -42.56
N VAL A 19 14.27 -9.90 -42.75
CA VAL A 19 14.27 -8.91 -41.67
C VAL A 19 13.07 -9.25 -40.78
N ALA A 20 13.31 -10.01 -39.72
CA ALA A 20 12.35 -10.16 -38.64
C ALA A 20 12.20 -8.79 -37.97
N GLN A 21 11.09 -8.10 -38.25
CA GLN A 21 10.65 -6.97 -37.46
C GLN A 21 10.33 -7.51 -36.06
N SER A 22 11.14 -7.12 -35.07
CA SER A 22 10.82 -7.36 -33.66
C SER A 22 9.43 -6.78 -33.37
N PRO A 23 8.53 -7.53 -32.70
CA PRO A 23 7.27 -6.97 -32.25
C PRO A 23 7.59 -5.79 -31.34
N THR A 24 7.04 -4.63 -31.68
CA THR A 24 7.01 -3.48 -30.77
C THR A 24 6.07 -3.90 -29.64
N GLU A 25 6.65 -4.38 -28.53
CA GLU A 25 5.93 -4.49 -27.27
C GLU A 25 5.39 -3.09 -26.96
N THR A 26 4.08 -2.93 -27.11
CA THR A 26 3.37 -1.79 -26.59
C THR A 26 3.48 -1.93 -25.09
N VAL A 27 4.42 -1.20 -24.47
CA VAL A 27 4.52 -1.13 -23.01
C VAL A 27 3.17 -0.59 -22.55
N ALA A 28 2.33 -1.47 -22.01
CA ALA A 28 1.09 -1.05 -21.39
C ALA A 28 1.46 -0.05 -20.30
N GLU A 29 0.91 1.15 -20.39
CA GLU A 29 1.02 2.13 -19.32
C GLU A 29 0.48 1.47 -18.05
N VAL A 30 1.33 1.32 -17.02
CA VAL A 30 0.92 0.75 -15.75
C VAL A 30 0.03 1.78 -15.07
N THR A 31 -1.27 1.69 -15.35
CA THR A 31 -2.27 2.52 -14.68
C THR A 31 -2.46 1.98 -13.28
N HIS A 32 -2.23 2.80 -12.26
CA HIS A 32 -2.51 2.48 -10.87
C HIS A 32 -3.87 3.09 -10.50
N PRO A 33 -4.99 2.35 -10.56
CA PRO A 33 -6.32 2.94 -10.44
C PRO A 33 -6.65 3.43 -9.04
N ILE A 34 -5.76 3.18 -8.07
CA ILE A 34 -5.83 3.70 -6.70
C ILE A 34 -5.30 5.15 -6.59
N VAL A 35 -4.53 5.63 -7.57
CA VAL A 35 -4.00 6.99 -7.59
C VAL A 35 -5.15 8.00 -7.69
N GLY A 36 -5.08 9.06 -6.90
CA GLY A 36 -6.08 10.12 -6.81
C GLY A 36 -6.33 10.63 -5.40
N THR A 37 -7.34 11.49 -5.28
CA THR A 37 -7.80 12.03 -3.99
C THR A 37 -9.03 11.28 -3.50
N TRP A 38 -9.03 10.90 -2.24
CA TRP A 38 -10.04 10.09 -1.58
C TRP A 38 -10.52 10.80 -0.31
N VAL A 39 -11.84 10.85 -0.10
CA VAL A 39 -12.46 11.45 1.09
C VAL A 39 -13.32 10.40 1.79
N ILE A 40 -13.24 10.34 3.12
CA ILE A 40 -13.93 9.33 3.90
C ILE A 40 -15.45 9.42 3.72
N ASN A 41 -16.05 8.26 3.52
CA ASN A 41 -17.48 8.04 3.63
C ASN A 41 -17.77 7.55 5.05
N GLU A 42 -18.14 8.46 5.95
CA GLU A 42 -18.42 8.12 7.35
C GLU A 42 -19.60 7.16 7.51
N GLU A 43 -20.57 7.16 6.59
CA GLU A 43 -21.75 6.30 6.66
C GLU A 43 -21.41 4.82 6.42
N LEU A 44 -20.38 4.57 5.60
CA LEU A 44 -19.96 3.22 5.22
C LEU A 44 -18.70 2.75 5.95
N SER A 45 -18.06 3.64 6.72
CA SER A 45 -16.86 3.33 7.49
C SER A 45 -17.22 2.93 8.92
N ASP A 46 -16.37 2.10 9.52
CA ASP A 46 -16.43 1.88 10.96
C ASP A 46 -16.00 3.17 11.70
N ASP A 47 -16.62 3.42 12.86
CA ASP A 47 -16.21 4.52 13.74
C ASP A 47 -14.92 4.14 14.50
N PRO A 48 -13.83 4.93 14.40
CA PRO A 48 -12.58 4.59 15.05
C PRO A 48 -12.65 4.48 16.58
N ASP A 49 -13.44 5.34 17.25
CA ASP A 49 -13.56 5.33 18.71
C ASP A 49 -14.30 4.04 19.15
N GLU A 50 -15.37 3.65 18.46
CA GLU A 50 -16.08 2.39 18.71
C GLU A 50 -15.15 1.18 18.55
N GLN A 51 -14.31 1.16 17.50
CA GLN A 51 -13.38 0.05 17.26
C GLN A 51 -12.24 0.01 18.30
N VAL A 52 -11.78 1.16 18.81
CA VAL A 52 -10.84 1.23 19.93
C VAL A 52 -11.48 0.69 21.21
N GLU A 53 -12.72 1.09 21.52
CA GLU A 53 -13.47 0.57 22.67
C GLU A 53 -13.68 -0.95 22.59
N ALA A 54 -14.01 -1.47 21.42
CA ALA A 54 -14.13 -2.90 21.17
C ALA A 54 -12.82 -3.64 21.45
N ALA A 55 -11.68 -3.09 21.01
CA ALA A 55 -10.36 -3.67 21.28
C ALA A 55 -10.01 -3.62 22.78
N ILE A 56 -10.32 -2.53 23.49
CA ILE A 56 -10.13 -2.43 24.95
C ILE A 56 -10.94 -3.51 25.67
N LEU A 57 -12.20 -3.71 25.29
CA LEU A 57 -13.07 -4.74 25.86
C LEU A 57 -12.54 -6.15 25.57
N ALA A 58 -12.09 -6.40 24.33
CA ALA A 58 -11.50 -7.68 23.94
C ALA A 58 -10.21 -8.00 24.72
N ALA A 59 -9.43 -6.99 25.07
CA ALA A 59 -8.26 -7.10 25.95
C ALA A 59 -8.61 -7.31 27.44
N GLY A 60 -9.89 -7.35 27.81
CA GLY A 60 -10.35 -7.46 29.19
C GLY A 60 -10.36 -6.13 29.97
N GLY A 61 -10.18 -5.02 29.27
CA GLY A 61 -10.29 -3.67 29.80
C GLY A 61 -11.73 -3.25 30.09
N ARG A 62 -11.90 -2.00 30.52
CA ARG A 62 -13.21 -1.40 30.81
C ARG A 62 -13.32 -0.07 30.10
N VAL A 63 -14.46 0.16 29.45
CA VAL A 63 -14.81 1.45 28.85
C VAL A 63 -15.82 2.17 29.72
N GLU A 64 -15.74 3.49 29.77
CA GLU A 64 -16.65 4.30 30.58
C GLU A 64 -18.05 4.33 29.95
N ARG A 65 -19.07 3.87 30.68
CA ARG A 65 -20.45 3.90 30.19
C ARG A 65 -20.99 5.33 30.19
N ARG A 66 -21.26 5.89 29.01
CA ARG A 66 -21.93 7.19 28.85
C ARG A 66 -23.44 7.01 29.01
N TRP A 67 -24.04 7.71 29.98
CA TRP A 67 -25.49 7.62 30.22
C TRP A 67 -26.30 8.69 29.47
N PHE A 68 -25.75 9.86 29.17
CA PHE A 68 -26.40 10.89 28.37
C PHE A 68 -25.33 11.84 27.80
N GLY A 69 -25.15 11.90 26.48
CA GLY A 69 -24.22 12.82 25.84
C GLY A 69 -24.01 12.50 24.35
N ARG A 70 -23.79 13.55 23.55
CA ARG A 70 -23.36 13.41 22.15
C ARG A 70 -21.97 12.78 22.12
N GLU A 71 -21.75 11.87 21.20
CA GLU A 71 -20.44 11.27 20.95
C GLU A 71 -19.45 12.36 20.52
N GLU A 72 -18.46 12.60 21.36
CA GLU A 72 -17.30 13.41 21.01
C GLU A 72 -16.40 12.53 20.14
N LYS A 73 -16.43 12.77 18.82
CA LYS A 73 -15.57 12.07 17.87
C LYS A 73 -14.11 12.35 18.15
N GLY A 74 -13.26 11.35 18.00
CA GLY A 74 -11.83 11.47 18.21
C GLY A 74 -11.44 11.44 19.68
N ARG A 75 -12.22 10.78 20.54
CA ARG A 75 -11.88 10.59 21.96
C ARG A 75 -10.54 9.89 22.11
N TYR A 76 -10.25 8.94 21.24
CA TYR A 76 -9.01 8.17 21.24
C TYR A 76 -8.00 8.69 20.21
N ARG A 77 -8.29 9.81 19.54
CA ARG A 77 -7.32 10.52 18.71
C ARG A 77 -6.38 11.30 19.60
N GLY A 78 -5.10 11.26 19.26
CA GLY A 78 -4.06 11.99 19.97
C GLY A 78 -3.41 11.14 21.05
N GLY A 79 -2.10 11.29 21.16
CA GLY A 79 -1.27 10.51 22.06
C GLY A 79 0.18 10.97 21.99
N PRO A 80 1.11 10.12 22.46
CA PRO A 80 2.53 10.31 22.21
C PRO A 80 2.84 10.40 20.70
N GLU A 81 3.96 11.03 20.35
CA GLU A 81 4.37 11.21 18.95
C GLU A 81 4.47 9.87 18.20
N GLU A 82 4.90 8.81 18.89
CA GLU A 82 4.99 7.46 18.34
C GLU A 82 3.65 6.85 17.87
N HIS A 83 2.50 7.42 18.25
CA HIS A 83 1.17 6.98 17.82
C HIS A 83 0.63 7.75 16.62
N GLU A 84 1.34 8.76 16.12
CA GLU A 84 0.83 9.63 15.05
C GLU A 84 0.35 8.84 13.84
N LEU A 85 1.06 7.80 13.40
CA LEU A 85 0.63 6.96 12.27
C LEU A 85 -0.77 6.36 12.49
N TYR A 86 -1.08 5.90 13.70
CA TYR A 86 -2.41 5.35 14.02
C TYR A 86 -3.49 6.42 13.89
N ASP A 87 -3.21 7.62 14.40
CA ASP A 87 -4.15 8.74 14.30
C ASP A 87 -4.46 9.07 12.83
N ARG A 88 -3.43 9.11 11.98
CA ARG A 88 -3.57 9.46 10.56
C ARG A 88 -4.39 8.44 9.78
N ILE A 89 -4.14 7.15 9.96
CA ILE A 89 -4.85 6.12 9.19
C ILE A 89 -6.27 5.87 9.71
N SER A 90 -6.53 6.13 10.99
CA SER A 90 -7.84 5.90 11.61
C SER A 90 -8.77 7.10 11.52
N TYR A 91 -8.27 8.33 11.70
CA TYR A 91 -9.13 9.51 11.87
C TYR A 91 -9.10 10.50 10.72
N ASP A 92 -8.01 10.61 9.97
CA ASP A 92 -7.95 11.62 8.90
C ASP A 92 -8.99 11.31 7.81
N GLU A 93 -9.65 12.36 7.33
CA GLU A 93 -10.77 12.26 6.41
C GLU A 93 -10.30 12.19 4.96
N VAL A 94 -9.09 12.68 4.68
CA VAL A 94 -8.54 12.81 3.33
C VAL A 94 -7.30 11.94 3.16
N LEU A 95 -7.31 11.15 2.10
CA LEU A 95 -6.16 10.37 1.64
C LEU A 95 -5.83 10.75 0.19
N ARG A 96 -4.61 11.20 -0.06
CA ARG A 96 -4.08 11.47 -1.40
C ARG A 96 -3.07 10.40 -1.74
N ILE A 97 -3.24 9.76 -2.87
CA ILE A 97 -2.34 8.70 -3.34
C ILE A 97 -1.77 9.15 -4.67
N ASP A 98 -0.47 9.40 -4.69
CA ASP A 98 0.29 9.71 -5.90
C ASP A 98 1.26 8.57 -6.22
N TYR A 99 1.64 8.48 -7.49
CA TYR A 99 2.65 7.53 -7.96
C TYR A 99 3.64 8.24 -8.86
N ASP A 100 4.91 8.24 -8.45
CA ASP A 100 6.05 8.68 -9.25
C ASP A 100 7.08 7.54 -9.24
N GLU A 101 7.21 6.82 -10.35
CA GLU A 101 7.91 5.53 -10.40
C GLU A 101 9.31 5.62 -9.75
N PRO A 102 9.65 4.75 -8.76
CA PRO A 102 8.94 3.54 -8.30
C PRO A 102 8.12 3.73 -7.01
N GLU A 103 7.81 4.97 -6.65
CA GLU A 103 7.34 5.37 -5.32
C GLU A 103 5.84 5.68 -5.31
N PHE A 104 5.15 5.10 -4.34
CA PHE A 104 3.83 5.54 -3.93
C PHE A 104 3.94 6.55 -2.80
N TRP A 105 3.19 7.64 -2.91
CA TRP A 105 3.16 8.72 -1.95
C TRP A 105 1.75 8.80 -1.38
N PHE A 106 1.59 8.50 -0.09
CA PHE A 106 0.30 8.63 0.59
C PHE A 106 0.35 9.86 1.49
N GLY A 107 -0.40 10.89 1.10
CA GLY A 107 -0.56 12.13 1.84
C GLY A 107 -1.86 12.16 2.64
N TYR A 108 -1.76 12.63 3.88
CA TYR A 108 -2.87 12.75 4.82
C TYR A 108 -3.13 14.23 5.14
N GLU A 109 -3.91 14.52 6.18
CA GLU A 109 -4.11 15.89 6.65
C GLU A 109 -2.81 16.47 7.23
N ASP A 110 -2.75 17.81 7.29
CA ASP A 110 -1.60 18.57 7.82
C ASP A 110 -0.24 18.30 7.14
N GLY A 111 -0.24 17.63 5.98
CA GLY A 111 0.97 17.31 5.23
C GLY A 111 1.74 16.11 5.78
N TYR A 112 1.14 15.30 6.67
CA TYR A 112 1.71 14.01 7.03
C TYR A 112 1.76 13.09 5.80
N GLN A 113 2.86 12.36 5.62
CA GLN A 113 3.08 11.61 4.40
C GLN A 113 3.86 10.32 4.64
N ARG A 114 3.49 9.28 3.88
CA ARG A 114 4.18 7.99 3.83
C ARG A 114 4.66 7.73 2.40
N VAL A 115 5.82 7.09 2.26
CA VAL A 115 6.38 6.67 0.97
C VAL A 115 6.56 5.17 0.98
N PHE A 116 6.16 4.50 -0.10
CA PHE A 116 6.25 3.05 -0.24
C PHE A 116 6.85 2.67 -1.59
N HIS A 117 7.47 1.49 -1.63
CA HIS A 117 7.89 0.84 -2.86
C HIS A 117 7.13 -0.48 -3.01
N THR A 118 6.57 -0.72 -4.19
CA THR A 118 5.81 -1.97 -4.50
C THR A 118 6.57 -2.93 -5.41
N ASP A 119 7.81 -2.58 -5.80
CA ASP A 119 8.66 -3.32 -6.75
C ASP A 119 9.52 -4.41 -6.09
N GLY A 120 9.28 -4.73 -4.82
CA GLY A 120 9.99 -5.77 -4.07
C GLY A 120 11.40 -5.38 -3.62
N ARG A 121 11.89 -4.15 -3.89
CA ARG A 121 13.20 -3.67 -3.41
C ARG A 121 13.33 -3.68 -1.88
N THR A 122 12.19 -3.65 -1.20
CA THR A 122 12.05 -3.78 0.25
C THR A 122 12.69 -5.04 0.84
N GLN A 123 12.64 -6.19 0.16
CA GLN A 123 13.26 -7.42 0.69
C GLN A 123 14.78 -7.30 0.85
N VAL A 124 15.43 -6.38 0.13
CA VAL A 124 16.89 -6.21 0.13
C VAL A 124 17.35 -5.04 1.01
N VAL A 125 16.55 -3.98 1.13
CA VAL A 125 16.90 -2.82 1.98
C VAL A 125 16.55 -3.05 3.45
N GLY A 126 15.47 -3.79 3.75
CA GLY A 126 15.09 -4.11 5.13
C GLY A 126 16.21 -4.79 5.90
N ALA A 127 16.74 -5.91 5.38
CA ALA A 127 17.65 -6.77 6.14
C ALA A 127 18.98 -6.12 6.59
N ASN A 128 19.44 -5.03 5.95
CA ASN A 128 20.69 -4.36 6.30
C ASN A 128 20.52 -2.98 6.95
N ASP A 129 19.40 -2.28 6.77
CA ASP A 129 19.14 -0.96 7.39
C ASP A 129 18.27 -1.03 8.66
N HIS A 130 17.84 -2.23 9.09
CA HIS A 130 17.11 -2.43 10.36
C HIS A 130 17.82 -1.88 11.61
N TYR A 131 19.13 -1.59 11.55
CA TYR A 131 19.91 -1.11 12.69
C TYR A 131 20.43 0.34 12.56
N SER A 132 20.26 0.99 11.41
CA SER A 132 20.88 2.30 11.13
C SER A 132 19.93 3.49 11.30
N ASN A 133 18.61 3.27 11.25
CA ASN A 133 17.61 4.35 11.26
C ASN A 133 16.70 4.31 12.50
N GLY A 134 17.30 4.20 13.67
CA GLY A 134 16.60 4.34 14.95
C GLY A 134 15.76 5.63 14.96
N ALA A 135 14.45 5.49 15.18
CA ALA A 135 13.45 6.54 15.41
C ALA A 135 12.55 7.00 14.22
N ARG A 136 12.30 6.18 13.19
CA ARG A 136 11.23 6.48 12.21
C ARG A 136 10.32 5.28 11.97
N ASP A 137 9.03 5.56 11.77
CA ASP A 137 8.07 4.57 11.30
C ASP A 137 8.49 4.11 9.89
N PHE A 138 8.43 2.81 9.61
CA PHE A 138 8.67 2.29 8.26
C PHE A 138 7.48 1.48 7.78
N SER A 139 7.27 1.46 6.46
CA SER A 139 6.18 0.72 5.84
C SER A 139 6.66 -0.04 4.61
N PHE A 140 6.00 -1.14 4.31
CA PHE A 140 6.26 -2.03 3.19
C PHE A 140 4.98 -2.22 2.42
N ALA A 141 5.06 -2.29 1.09
CA ALA A 141 3.89 -2.48 0.25
C ALA A 141 4.12 -3.56 -0.81
N ALA A 142 3.07 -4.33 -1.13
CA ALA A 142 3.09 -5.35 -2.17
C ALA A 142 1.71 -5.46 -2.84
N TRP A 143 1.69 -5.73 -4.14
CA TRP A 143 0.46 -6.02 -4.86
C TRP A 143 0.16 -7.52 -4.83
N GLU A 144 -1.09 -7.87 -4.49
CA GLU A 144 -1.67 -9.19 -4.66
C GLU A 144 -2.90 -9.07 -5.58
N GLY A 145 -2.70 -9.35 -6.88
CA GLY A 145 -3.74 -9.11 -7.88
C GLY A 145 -4.03 -7.61 -8.02
N GLU A 146 -5.26 -7.22 -7.70
CA GLU A 146 -5.74 -5.82 -7.73
C GLU A 146 -5.73 -5.15 -6.34
N THR A 147 -5.21 -5.84 -5.34
CA THR A 147 -5.17 -5.38 -3.95
C THR A 147 -3.76 -4.95 -3.56
N LEU A 148 -3.64 -3.79 -2.93
CA LEU A 148 -2.38 -3.33 -2.35
C LEU A 148 -2.36 -3.66 -0.86
N LEU A 149 -1.38 -4.47 -0.45
CA LEU A 149 -1.12 -4.81 0.94
C LEU A 149 -0.02 -3.90 1.47
N VAL A 150 -0.24 -3.29 2.64
CA VAL A 150 0.75 -2.47 3.33
C VAL A 150 0.94 -2.96 4.77
N GLU A 151 2.19 -3.15 5.19
CA GLU A 151 2.56 -3.38 6.60
C GLU A 151 3.36 -2.18 7.10
N ALA A 152 3.02 -1.64 8.26
CA ALA A 152 3.84 -0.62 8.92
C ALA A 152 4.34 -1.06 10.29
N ARG A 153 5.50 -0.52 10.68
CA ARG A 153 6.16 -0.70 11.96
C ARG A 153 6.37 0.66 12.63
N PRO A 154 5.43 1.08 13.49
CA PRO A 154 5.54 2.33 14.24
C PRO A 154 6.59 2.25 15.35
N ARG A 155 7.05 3.43 15.80
CA ARG A 155 8.10 3.59 16.83
C ARG A 155 7.77 2.97 18.19
N ASP A 156 6.49 2.78 18.50
CA ASP A 156 6.03 2.20 19.76
C ASP A 156 6.22 0.67 19.85
N GLY A 157 6.69 0.03 18.77
CA GLY A 157 6.90 -1.42 18.68
C GLY A 157 5.64 -2.20 18.27
N GLY A 158 4.56 -1.51 17.91
CA GLY A 158 3.36 -2.09 17.36
C GLY A 158 3.46 -2.41 15.86
N PHE A 159 2.32 -2.58 15.21
CA PHE A 159 2.23 -2.72 13.76
C PHE A 159 0.88 -2.25 13.20
N THR A 160 0.84 -2.04 11.89
CA THR A 160 -0.40 -1.95 11.10
C THR A 160 -0.32 -2.95 9.95
N LEU A 161 -1.45 -3.57 9.62
CA LEU A 161 -1.70 -4.27 8.38
C LEU A 161 -2.86 -3.58 7.68
N GLU A 162 -2.68 -3.24 6.42
CA GLU A 162 -3.61 -2.42 5.65
C GLU A 162 -3.84 -3.08 4.28
N THR A 163 -5.09 -3.30 3.93
CA THR A 163 -5.48 -3.91 2.66
C THR A 163 -6.32 -2.90 1.89
N TYR A 164 -5.77 -2.41 0.79
CA TYR A 164 -6.40 -1.42 -0.08
C TYR A 164 -6.98 -2.10 -1.31
N SER A 165 -8.29 -1.91 -1.54
CA SER A 165 -9.00 -2.48 -2.69
C SER A 165 -10.01 -1.48 -3.25
N LEU A 166 -10.24 -1.56 -4.55
CA LEU A 166 -11.21 -0.71 -5.23
C LEU A 166 -12.55 -1.43 -5.37
N GLU A 167 -13.63 -0.69 -5.13
CA GLU A 167 -15.01 -1.14 -5.26
C GLU A 167 -15.81 -0.13 -6.10
N ALA A 168 -17.05 -0.48 -6.43
CA ALA A 168 -17.99 0.39 -7.15
C ALA A 168 -17.37 1.02 -8.41
N ASP A 169 -16.86 0.19 -9.32
CA ASP A 169 -16.23 0.62 -10.58
C ASP A 169 -15.10 1.66 -10.37
N ASN A 170 -14.23 1.42 -9.38
CA ASN A 170 -13.08 2.26 -9.00
C ASN A 170 -13.44 3.65 -8.45
N THR A 171 -14.70 3.86 -8.07
CA THR A 171 -15.15 5.12 -7.44
C THR A 171 -15.07 5.08 -5.91
N ARG A 172 -14.80 3.91 -5.34
CA ARG A 172 -14.66 3.72 -3.90
C ARG A 172 -13.38 2.97 -3.57
N LEU A 173 -12.66 3.47 -2.57
CA LEU A 173 -11.50 2.81 -2.00
C LEU A 173 -11.88 2.23 -0.64
N LYS A 174 -11.80 0.90 -0.52
CA LYS A 174 -11.94 0.20 0.75
C LYS A 174 -10.56 -0.05 1.33
N VAL A 175 -10.38 0.31 2.60
CA VAL A 175 -9.17 0.07 3.37
C VAL A 175 -9.54 -0.75 4.60
N GLU A 176 -9.10 -2.01 4.64
CA GLU A 176 -9.25 -2.86 5.83
C GLU A 176 -7.98 -2.73 6.67
N LEU A 177 -8.16 -2.44 7.96
CA LEU A 177 -7.10 -2.10 8.89
C LEU A 177 -7.09 -3.09 10.06
N GLU A 178 -5.91 -3.65 10.32
CA GLU A 178 -5.55 -4.25 11.61
C GLU A 178 -4.44 -3.41 12.23
N ILE A 179 -4.74 -2.76 13.35
CA ILE A 179 -3.84 -1.86 14.06
C ILE A 179 -3.57 -2.44 15.44
N LYS A 180 -2.29 -2.66 15.76
CA LYS A 180 -1.90 -3.16 17.08
C LYS A 180 -0.80 -2.28 17.66
N PRO A 181 -1.16 -1.27 18.47
CA PRO A 181 -0.19 -0.50 19.24
C PRO A 181 0.61 -1.42 20.17
N GLY A 182 1.88 -1.10 20.40
CA GLY A 182 2.80 -1.97 21.15
C GLY A 182 2.33 -2.28 22.58
N ASN A 183 1.58 -1.35 23.18
CA ASN A 183 1.05 -1.47 24.54
C ASN A 183 -0.42 -1.96 24.60
N PHE A 184 -1.02 -2.33 23.47
CA PHE A 184 -2.42 -2.74 23.42
C PHE A 184 -2.58 -4.26 23.56
N GLY A 185 -3.56 -4.68 24.37
CA GLY A 185 -3.80 -6.10 24.66
C GLY A 185 -4.51 -6.87 23.55
N ALA A 186 -5.10 -6.17 22.58
CA ALA A 186 -5.80 -6.73 21.42
C ALA A 186 -5.65 -5.78 20.22
N PRO A 187 -5.71 -6.28 18.97
CA PRO A 187 -5.72 -5.42 17.80
C PRO A 187 -7.05 -4.66 17.68
N ILE A 188 -6.97 -3.45 17.12
CA ILE A 188 -8.09 -2.67 16.64
C ILE A 188 -8.31 -3.08 15.18
N ILE A 189 -9.50 -3.56 14.86
CA ILE A 189 -9.87 -3.97 13.50
C ILE A 189 -10.89 -2.97 12.98
N MET A 190 -10.70 -2.39 11.81
CA MET A 190 -11.68 -1.45 11.25
C MET A 190 -11.65 -1.42 9.73
N THR A 191 -12.76 -1.04 9.12
CA THR A 191 -12.89 -0.77 7.68
C THR A 191 -13.12 0.71 7.46
N ARG A 192 -12.29 1.33 6.61
CA ARG A 192 -12.45 2.70 6.14
C ARG A 192 -12.87 2.67 4.68
N ILE A 193 -13.93 3.39 4.33
CA ILE A 193 -14.46 3.50 2.98
C ILE A 193 -14.31 4.93 2.51
N TYR A 194 -13.60 5.17 1.41
CA TYR A 194 -13.42 6.49 0.84
C TYR A 194 -14.09 6.60 -0.53
N ASP A 195 -14.70 7.74 -0.81
CA ASP A 195 -15.22 8.08 -2.13
C ASP A 195 -14.20 8.93 -2.91
N ARG A 196 -14.01 8.56 -4.19
CA ARG A 196 -13.10 9.26 -5.09
C ARG A 196 -13.57 10.70 -5.30
N GLN A 197 -12.65 11.64 -5.19
CA GLN A 197 -12.89 13.03 -5.54
C GLN A 197 -12.55 13.28 -7.03
N PRO A 198 -13.29 14.17 -7.70
CA PRO A 198 -12.89 14.64 -9.01
C PRO A 198 -11.59 15.44 -8.93
N ASP A 199 -10.71 15.25 -9.91
CA ASP A 199 -9.48 16.02 -10.07
C ASP A 199 -9.74 17.50 -10.44
#